data_AF-A0A1C5WEN5-F1
#
_entry.id   AF-A0A1C5WEN5-F1
#
_cell.length_a   1.000
_cell.length_b   1.000
_cell.length_c   1.000
_cell.angle_alpha   90.00
_cell.angle_beta   90.00
_cell.angle_gamma   90.00
#
_symmetry.space_group_name_H-M   'P 1'
#
loop_
_entity.id
_entity.type
_entity.pdbx_description
1 polymer ?
#
loop_
_entity_poly.entity_id
_entity_poly.type
_entity_poly.pdbx_seq_one_letter_code
_entity_poly.pdbx_strand_id
1 'polypeptide(L)'
;MAHVTNKCIKLVKKFEGLYKKAYRDEVGVWTIGYGITNADKSITGATIKAGLVISEKTADNWLERSLNSKYLQKVMKYDKKYNWNQNEIDALVSFAYNIGSIDGLTANGTRSRATIAAKILEYNKAGGKVYRGLTRRRKAERKLFLTATKAKKKAKKKAVKKVYAKVNTKHDPLTIRKSASSTAAVLGRVPKKSKVEVLKKGSTWTKVKYKSVTGYSATRYLKF
;
A
#
# COMPACT_ATOMS: atom_id res chain seq x y z
N MET A 1 -1.02 3.07 -4.26
CA MET A 1 -2.30 3.04 -3.50
C MET A 1 -1.99 3.21 -2.02
N ALA A 2 -2.94 3.72 -1.24
CA ALA A 2 -2.84 3.67 0.22
C ALA A 2 -2.78 2.18 0.66
N HIS A 3 -2.09 1.92 1.77
CA HIS A 3 -1.97 0.60 2.37
C HIS A 3 -1.84 0.77 3.89
N VAL A 4 -2.20 -0.24 4.66
CA VAL A 4 -1.93 -0.24 6.11
C VAL A 4 -0.46 -0.57 6.37
N THR A 5 0.14 0.00 7.42
CA THR A 5 1.51 -0.35 7.80
C THR A 5 1.55 -1.38 8.94
N ASN A 6 2.76 -1.86 9.25
CA ASN A 6 3.02 -2.68 10.44
C ASN A 6 2.56 -2.02 11.76
N LYS A 7 2.41 -0.69 11.82
CA LYS A 7 1.85 -0.03 13.01
C LYS A 7 0.39 -0.40 13.20
N CYS A 8 -0.41 -0.35 12.13
CA CYS A 8 -1.81 -0.77 12.14
C CYS A 8 -1.93 -2.25 12.54
N ILE A 9 -1.17 -3.12 11.87
CA ILE A 9 -1.23 -4.57 12.10
C ILE A 9 -0.90 -4.89 13.56
N LYS A 10 0.22 -4.36 14.09
CA LYS A 10 0.60 -4.57 15.50
C LYS A 10 -0.44 -4.03 16.47
N LEU A 11 -1.04 -2.88 16.17
CA LEU A 11 -2.08 -2.27 17.01
C LEU A 11 -3.33 -3.16 17.07
N VAL A 12 -3.80 -3.67 15.93
CA VAL A 12 -4.96 -4.57 15.88
C VAL A 12 -4.66 -5.88 16.61
N LYS A 13 -3.55 -6.55 16.28
CA LYS A 13 -3.15 -7.81 16.94
C LYS A 13 -3.10 -7.70 18.46
N LYS A 14 -2.59 -6.58 18.99
CA LYS A 14 -2.52 -6.31 20.43
C LYS A 14 -3.88 -6.33 21.12
N PHE A 15 -4.95 -5.94 20.43
CA PHE A 15 -6.29 -5.84 21.02
C PHE A 15 -7.21 -7.01 20.67
N GLU A 16 -7.04 -7.64 19.51
CA GLU A 16 -7.86 -8.79 19.10
C GLU A 16 -7.39 -10.11 19.75
N GLY A 17 -6.07 -10.28 19.93
CA GLY A 17 -5.49 -11.57 20.33
C GLY A 17 -5.53 -12.60 19.20
N LEU A 18 -4.74 -13.67 19.34
CA LEU A 18 -4.63 -14.74 18.33
C LEU A 18 -5.29 -16.03 18.82
N TYR A 19 -6.27 -16.51 18.05
CA TYR A 19 -6.94 -17.79 18.30
C TYR A 19 -6.71 -18.74 17.11
N LYS A 20 -5.82 -19.72 17.28
CA LYS A 20 -5.42 -20.65 16.20
C LYS A 20 -6.49 -21.69 15.87
N LYS A 21 -7.46 -21.93 16.76
CA LYS A 21 -8.61 -22.83 16.56
C LYS A 21 -9.89 -22.01 16.50
N ALA A 22 -10.79 -22.35 15.58
CA ALA A 22 -12.08 -21.69 15.46
C ALA A 22 -12.90 -21.87 16.74
N TYR A 23 -13.54 -20.79 17.18
CA TYR A 23 -14.40 -20.73 18.36
C TYR A 23 -15.68 -19.95 18.05
N ARG A 24 -16.69 -20.07 18.91
CA ARG A 24 -17.89 -19.23 18.87
C ARG A 24 -17.64 -18.02 19.78
N ASP A 25 -17.82 -16.81 19.25
CA ASP A 25 -17.75 -15.59 20.07
C ASP A 25 -18.99 -15.42 20.97
N GLU A 26 -19.06 -14.31 21.70
CA GLU A 26 -20.13 -14.02 22.67
C GLU A 26 -21.54 -14.00 22.05
N VAL A 27 -21.66 -13.77 20.73
CA VAL A 27 -22.93 -13.75 19.99
C VAL A 27 -23.12 -15.00 19.13
N GLY A 28 -22.25 -16.01 19.30
CA GLY A 28 -22.35 -17.28 18.61
C GLY A 28 -21.88 -17.25 17.16
N VAL A 29 -21.02 -16.32 16.74
CA VAL A 29 -20.43 -16.33 15.39
C VAL A 29 -19.12 -17.13 15.40
N TRP A 30 -18.90 -17.94 14.36
CA TRP A 30 -17.63 -18.65 14.18
C TRP A 30 -16.50 -17.67 13.84
N THR A 31 -15.50 -17.63 14.72
CA THR A 31 -14.38 -16.69 14.68
C THR A 31 -13.05 -17.42 14.82
N ILE A 32 -12.01 -16.94 14.13
CA ILE A 32 -10.64 -17.50 14.20
C ILE A 32 -9.60 -16.41 13.95
N GLY A 33 -8.34 -16.68 14.30
CA GLY A 33 -7.22 -15.76 14.08
C GLY A 33 -7.38 -14.52 14.95
N TYR A 34 -7.36 -13.35 14.32
CA TYR A 34 -7.52 -12.04 14.96
C TYR A 34 -8.93 -11.46 14.77
N GLY A 35 -9.98 -12.27 14.87
CA GLY A 35 -11.37 -11.81 14.69
C GLY A 35 -11.94 -12.04 13.29
N ILE A 36 -11.39 -12.98 12.52
CA ILE A 36 -11.86 -13.32 11.17
C ILE A 36 -13.08 -14.24 11.26
N THR A 37 -14.12 -13.92 10.50
CA THR A 37 -15.39 -14.67 10.46
C THR A 37 -15.74 -15.12 9.04
N ASN A 38 -16.87 -15.82 8.87
CA ASN A 38 -17.40 -16.15 7.53
C ASN A 38 -17.79 -14.91 6.70
N ALA A 39 -17.96 -13.74 7.31
CA ALA A 39 -18.14 -12.48 6.58
C ALA A 39 -16.87 -12.05 5.81
N ASP A 40 -15.74 -12.70 6.06
CA ASP A 40 -14.47 -12.50 5.35
C ASP A 40 -14.16 -13.67 4.40
N LYS A 41 -15.13 -14.55 4.08
CA LYS A 41 -14.90 -15.72 3.21
C LYS A 41 -14.35 -15.35 1.83
N SER A 42 -14.74 -14.21 1.25
CA SER A 42 -14.17 -13.71 -0.01
C SER A 42 -12.70 -13.29 0.11
N ILE A 43 -12.23 -12.99 1.32
CA ILE A 43 -10.84 -12.67 1.64
C ILE A 43 -10.08 -13.95 1.98
N THR A 44 -10.64 -14.83 2.80
CA THR A 44 -9.91 -16.00 3.30
C THR A 44 -9.91 -17.17 2.31
N GLY A 45 -10.96 -17.29 1.50
CA GLY A 45 -11.26 -18.49 0.70
C GLY A 45 -11.71 -19.69 1.54
N ALA A 46 -11.91 -19.51 2.85
CA ALA A 46 -12.17 -20.59 3.79
C ALA A 46 -13.51 -20.38 4.52
N THR A 47 -14.23 -21.49 4.75
CA THR A 47 -15.39 -21.50 5.65
C THR A 47 -14.90 -21.73 7.08
N ILE A 48 -15.13 -20.75 7.95
CA ILE A 48 -14.80 -20.80 9.37
C ILE A 48 -15.87 -21.61 10.10
N LYS A 49 -15.49 -22.75 10.67
CA LYS A 49 -16.39 -23.71 11.32
C LYS A 49 -15.66 -24.50 12.41
N ALA A 50 -16.41 -25.27 13.18
CA ALA A 50 -15.87 -26.17 14.20
C ALA A 50 -14.69 -27.01 13.67
N GLY A 51 -13.65 -27.15 14.50
CA GLY A 51 -12.48 -27.96 14.18
C GLY A 51 -11.45 -27.31 13.26
N LEU A 52 -11.74 -26.17 12.63
CA LEU A 52 -10.74 -25.45 11.82
C LEU A 52 -9.58 -24.97 12.71
N VAL A 53 -8.35 -25.30 12.29
CA VAL A 53 -7.11 -24.83 12.91
C VAL A 53 -6.25 -24.17 11.84
N ILE A 54 -5.60 -23.06 12.19
CA ILE A 54 -4.70 -22.32 11.28
C ILE A 54 -3.35 -22.01 11.92
N SER A 55 -2.33 -21.84 11.09
CA SER A 55 -1.04 -21.33 11.53
C SER A 55 -1.13 -19.82 11.88
N GLU A 56 -0.18 -19.33 12.67
CA GLU A 56 -0.04 -17.90 12.93
C GLU A 56 0.20 -17.09 11.65
N LYS A 57 1.02 -17.62 10.73
CA LYS A 57 1.25 -17.00 9.42
C LYS A 57 -0.04 -16.88 8.61
N THR A 58 -0.92 -17.89 8.67
CA THR A 58 -2.23 -17.84 8.02
C THR A 58 -3.11 -16.76 8.66
N ALA A 59 -3.16 -16.69 10.00
CA ALA A 59 -3.92 -15.67 10.72
C ALA A 59 -3.42 -14.25 10.40
N ASP A 60 -2.10 -14.06 10.34
CA ASP A 60 -1.45 -12.81 9.97
C ASP A 60 -1.82 -12.36 8.56
N ASN A 61 -1.72 -13.28 7.59
CA ASN A 61 -2.06 -13.01 6.20
C ASN A 61 -3.55 -12.67 6.04
N TRP A 62 -4.44 -13.39 6.74
CA TRP A 62 -5.88 -13.10 6.70
C TRP A 62 -6.21 -11.74 7.31
N LEU A 63 -5.57 -11.40 8.43
CA LEU A 63 -5.72 -10.08 9.05
C LEU A 63 -5.25 -8.97 8.09
N GLU A 64 -4.04 -9.05 7.56
CA GLU A 64 -3.50 -8.02 6.67
C GLU A 64 -4.38 -7.82 5.42
N ARG A 65 -4.86 -8.92 4.83
CA ARG A 65 -5.78 -8.84 3.68
C ARG A 65 -7.12 -8.22 4.07
N SER A 66 -7.68 -8.57 5.22
CA SER A 66 -8.93 -7.96 5.70
C SER A 66 -8.77 -6.45 5.95
N LEU A 67 -7.68 -6.04 6.59
CA LEU A 67 -7.38 -4.62 6.84
C LEU A 67 -7.27 -3.83 5.54
N ASN A 68 -6.52 -4.33 4.53
CA ASN A 68 -6.33 -3.64 3.26
C ASN A 68 -7.55 -3.69 2.33
N SER A 69 -8.24 -4.82 2.24
CA SER A 69 -9.32 -4.99 1.24
C SER A 69 -10.68 -4.50 1.73
N LYS A 70 -10.94 -4.55 3.05
CA LYS A 70 -12.26 -4.22 3.62
C LYS A 70 -12.24 -2.90 4.39
N TYR A 71 -11.37 -2.78 5.39
CA TYR A 71 -11.43 -1.66 6.32
C TYR A 71 -10.72 -0.40 5.83
N LEU A 72 -9.62 -0.54 5.08
CA LEU A 72 -8.98 0.58 4.42
C LEU A 72 -9.94 1.32 3.48
N GLN A 73 -10.78 0.61 2.73
CA GLN A 73 -11.74 1.24 1.83
C GLN A 73 -12.75 2.13 2.58
N LYS A 74 -13.18 1.69 3.77
CA LYS A 74 -14.07 2.47 4.65
C LYS A 74 -13.43 3.77 5.14
N VAL A 75 -12.10 3.79 5.30
CA VAL A 75 -11.33 4.99 5.65
C VAL A 75 -11.11 5.88 4.43
N MET A 76 -10.68 5.28 3.32
CA MET A 76 -10.35 6.00 2.08
C MET A 76 -11.55 6.67 1.43
N LYS A 77 -12.79 6.21 1.73
CA LYS A 77 -14.05 6.88 1.40
C LYS A 77 -14.02 8.39 1.72
N TYR A 78 -13.34 8.80 2.79
CA TYR A 78 -13.27 10.19 3.23
C TYR A 78 -11.94 10.89 2.90
N ASP A 79 -11.00 10.21 2.24
CA ASP A 79 -9.64 10.73 2.04
C ASP A 79 -9.60 11.99 1.17
N LYS A 80 -10.49 12.13 0.18
CA LYS A 80 -10.57 13.37 -0.61
C LYS A 80 -10.85 14.61 0.24
N LYS A 81 -11.59 14.47 1.34
CA LYS A 81 -11.92 15.56 2.25
C LYS A 81 -10.78 15.86 3.23
N TYR A 82 -10.23 14.81 3.82
CA TYR A 82 -9.31 14.99 4.94
C TYR A 82 -7.84 14.95 4.52
N ASN A 83 -7.51 14.27 3.41
CA ASN A 83 -6.15 13.99 2.96
C ASN A 83 -5.33 13.37 4.09
N TRP A 84 -5.72 12.16 4.50
CA TRP A 84 -5.19 11.50 5.68
C TRP A 84 -3.70 11.25 5.53
N ASN A 85 -2.95 11.46 6.62
CA ASN A 85 -1.59 10.99 6.72
C ASN A 85 -1.56 9.49 7.07
N GLN A 86 -0.38 8.87 6.93
CA GLN A 86 -0.28 7.41 7.12
C GLN A 86 -0.62 6.94 8.54
N ASN A 87 -0.26 7.69 9.58
CA ASN A 87 -0.60 7.31 10.96
C ASN A 87 -2.11 7.49 11.23
N GLU A 88 -2.75 8.50 10.62
CA GLU A 88 -4.21 8.65 10.68
C GLU A 88 -4.92 7.49 10.00
N ILE A 89 -4.46 7.08 8.80
CA ILE A 89 -4.98 5.90 8.09
C ILE A 89 -4.86 4.66 8.98
N ASP A 90 -3.67 4.38 9.52
CA ASP A 90 -3.43 3.19 10.34
C ASP A 90 -4.30 3.18 11.61
N ALA A 91 -4.47 4.33 12.27
CA ALA A 91 -5.33 4.44 13.45
C ALA A 91 -6.81 4.25 13.11
N LEU A 92 -7.29 4.88 12.04
CA LEU A 92 -8.69 4.80 11.59
C LEU A 92 -9.04 3.40 11.08
N VAL A 93 -8.11 2.69 10.43
CA VAL A 93 -8.34 1.30 10.02
C VAL A 93 -8.43 0.37 11.24
N SER A 94 -7.58 0.56 12.25
CA SER A 94 -7.67 -0.19 13.51
C SER A 94 -8.99 0.05 14.25
N PHE A 95 -9.46 1.30 14.25
CA PHE A 95 -10.77 1.68 14.78
C PHE A 95 -11.91 1.03 13.99
N ALA A 96 -11.88 1.13 12.65
CA ALA A 96 -12.89 0.56 11.77
C ALA A 96 -12.95 -0.97 11.85
N TYR A 97 -11.83 -1.64 12.12
CA TYR A 97 -11.80 -3.09 12.36
C TYR A 97 -12.64 -3.48 13.58
N ASN A 98 -12.60 -2.67 14.64
CA ASN A 98 -13.34 -2.93 15.88
C ASN A 98 -14.83 -2.53 15.81
N ILE A 99 -15.11 -1.38 15.20
CA ILE A 99 -16.44 -0.76 15.22
C ILE A 99 -17.24 -1.08 13.95
N GLY A 100 -16.55 -1.50 12.89
CA GLY A 100 -17.15 -1.82 11.59
C GLY A 100 -17.07 -0.69 10.57
N SER A 101 -16.98 0.59 10.96
CA SER A 101 -16.81 1.73 10.05
C SER A 101 -16.25 2.97 10.76
N ILE A 102 -15.96 4.04 10.01
CA ILE A 102 -15.66 5.37 10.57
C ILE A 102 -16.78 6.38 10.31
N ASP A 103 -17.92 5.96 9.76
CA ASP A 103 -19.01 6.84 9.34
C ASP A 103 -19.57 7.61 10.55
N GLY A 104 -19.87 6.90 11.64
CA GLY A 104 -20.28 7.50 12.91
C GLY A 104 -19.19 8.36 13.55
N LEU A 105 -17.92 7.94 13.46
CA LEU A 105 -16.78 8.67 14.04
C LEU A 105 -16.57 10.02 13.35
N THR A 106 -16.73 10.06 12.03
CA THR A 106 -16.59 11.28 11.22
C THR A 106 -17.89 12.08 11.10
N ALA A 107 -19.00 11.54 11.61
CA ALA A 107 -20.36 12.01 11.35
C ALA A 107 -20.59 12.25 9.85
N ASN A 108 -20.34 11.20 9.05
CA ASN A 108 -20.42 11.23 7.60
C ASN A 108 -19.57 12.33 6.95
N GLY A 109 -18.38 12.57 7.51
CA GLY A 109 -17.47 13.58 6.98
C GLY A 109 -17.75 15.01 7.44
N THR A 110 -18.67 15.27 8.36
CA THR A 110 -18.98 16.65 8.83
C THR A 110 -18.04 17.13 9.94
N ARG A 111 -17.43 16.23 10.72
CA ARG A 111 -16.55 16.59 11.83
C ARG A 111 -15.17 17.08 11.38
N SER A 112 -14.58 18.00 12.15
CA SER A 112 -13.18 18.37 11.97
C SER A 112 -12.24 17.23 12.38
N ARG A 113 -10.99 17.26 11.91
CA ARG A 113 -9.93 16.32 12.33
C ARG A 113 -9.72 16.34 13.85
N ALA A 114 -9.76 17.52 14.48
CA ALA A 114 -9.62 17.67 15.93
C ALA A 114 -10.81 17.03 16.67
N THR A 115 -12.03 17.26 16.19
CA THR A 115 -13.25 16.65 16.74
C THR A 115 -13.21 15.12 16.61
N ILE A 116 -12.74 14.59 15.47
CA ILE A 116 -12.55 13.15 15.28
C ILE A 116 -11.58 12.59 16.32
N ALA A 117 -10.42 13.24 16.50
CA ALA A 117 -9.43 12.80 17.47
C ALA A 117 -9.97 12.77 18.91
N ALA A 118 -10.81 13.74 19.30
CA ALA A 118 -11.50 13.73 20.59
C ALA A 118 -12.53 12.60 20.67
N LYS A 119 -13.38 12.47 19.63
CA LYS A 119 -14.46 11.47 19.57
C LYS A 119 -13.97 10.04 19.62
N ILE A 120 -12.77 9.72 19.14
CA ILE A 120 -12.18 8.37 19.27
C ILE A 120 -12.29 7.85 20.71
N LEU A 121 -12.08 8.70 21.74
CA LEU A 121 -12.09 8.27 23.14
C LEU A 121 -13.48 7.88 23.67
N GLU A 122 -14.55 8.35 23.05
CA GLU A 122 -15.93 8.09 23.46
C GLU A 122 -16.43 6.70 23.02
N TYR A 123 -15.77 6.07 22.05
CA TYR A 123 -16.08 4.71 21.57
C TYR A 123 -15.49 3.63 22.49
N ASN A 124 -15.72 3.78 23.79
CA ASN A 124 -15.22 2.89 24.84
C ASN A 124 -16.32 2.09 25.56
N LYS A 125 -17.54 2.10 25.01
CA LYS A 125 -18.70 1.41 25.58
C LYS A 125 -19.15 0.23 24.73
N ALA A 126 -19.67 -0.81 25.39
CA ALA A 126 -20.45 -1.89 24.78
C ALA A 126 -21.67 -2.16 25.68
N GLY A 127 -22.86 -2.42 25.12
CA GLY A 127 -24.08 -2.57 25.94
C GLY A 127 -24.31 -1.42 26.95
N GLY A 128 -23.95 -0.18 26.58
CA GLY A 128 -24.05 1.01 27.44
C GLY A 128 -22.97 1.16 28.53
N LYS A 129 -22.18 0.11 28.82
CA LYS A 129 -21.16 0.12 29.89
C LYS A 129 -19.78 0.45 29.35
N VAL A 130 -18.97 1.18 30.11
CA VAL A 130 -17.57 1.48 29.76
C VAL A 130 -16.69 0.26 30.00
N TYR A 131 -15.87 -0.10 29.01
CA TYR A 131 -14.91 -1.21 29.12
C TYR A 131 -13.48 -0.69 29.18
N ARG A 132 -12.72 -1.17 30.16
CA ARG A 132 -11.30 -0.84 30.34
C ARG A 132 -10.47 -1.21 29.10
N GLY A 133 -10.77 -2.34 28.47
CA GLY A 133 -10.13 -2.79 27.23
C GLY A 133 -10.32 -1.81 26.08
N LEU A 134 -11.57 -1.41 25.82
CA LEU A 134 -11.90 -0.43 24.77
C LEU A 134 -11.28 0.94 25.08
N THR A 135 -11.31 1.37 26.34
CA THR A 135 -10.64 2.63 26.75
C THR A 135 -9.16 2.63 26.41
N ARG A 136 -8.43 1.54 26.70
CA ARG A 136 -7.01 1.41 26.31
C ARG A 136 -6.83 1.41 24.80
N ARG A 137 -7.71 0.74 24.06
CA ARG A 137 -7.69 0.69 22.60
C ARG A 137 -7.87 2.05 21.98
N ARG A 138 -8.92 2.79 22.35
CA ARG A 138 -9.19 4.15 21.87
C ARG A 138 -8.05 5.11 22.18
N LYS A 139 -7.45 5.03 23.37
CA LYS A 139 -6.26 5.83 23.73
C LYS A 139 -5.07 5.54 22.80
N ALA A 140 -4.81 4.27 22.49
CA ALA A 140 -3.72 3.88 21.61
C ALA A 140 -3.96 4.29 20.14
N GLU A 141 -5.18 4.12 19.64
CA GLU A 141 -5.59 4.58 18.30
C GLU A 141 -5.49 6.10 18.18
N ARG A 142 -6.03 6.87 19.14
CA ARG A 142 -5.90 8.34 19.16
C ARG A 142 -4.45 8.78 19.22
N LYS A 143 -3.62 8.13 20.03
CA LYS A 143 -2.18 8.43 20.11
C LYS A 143 -1.52 8.27 18.74
N LEU A 144 -1.81 7.18 18.02
CA LEU A 144 -1.31 6.97 16.67
C LEU A 144 -1.84 8.03 15.71
N PHE A 145 -3.15 8.30 15.73
CA PHE A 145 -3.80 9.31 14.89
C PHE A 145 -3.15 10.71 15.03
N LEU A 146 -2.85 11.13 16.25
CA LEU A 146 -2.22 12.43 16.55
C LEU A 146 -0.70 12.44 16.31
N THR A 147 -0.07 11.28 16.10
CA THR A 147 1.36 11.23 15.83
C THR A 147 1.65 11.84 14.46
N ALA A 148 2.35 12.97 14.44
CA ALA A 148 2.78 13.58 13.19
C ALA A 148 3.61 12.57 12.36
N THR A 149 3.24 12.37 11.11
CA THR A 149 4.13 11.70 10.15
C THR A 149 5.15 12.70 9.65
N LYS A 150 6.42 12.31 9.52
CA LYS A 150 7.33 13.03 8.63
C LYS A 150 6.63 13.10 7.28
N ALA A 151 6.37 14.32 6.78
CA ALA A 151 5.62 14.55 5.54
C ALA A 151 6.05 13.56 4.47
N LYS A 152 5.11 13.11 3.61
CA LYS A 152 5.44 12.30 2.42
C LYS A 152 6.67 12.93 1.76
N LYS A 153 7.87 12.39 2.01
CA LYS A 153 8.96 12.50 1.06
C LYS A 153 8.33 11.83 -0.15
N LYS A 154 7.89 12.60 -1.16
CA LYS A 154 7.76 12.11 -2.54
C LYS A 154 8.90 11.13 -2.67
N ALA A 155 8.60 9.84 -2.88
CA ALA A 155 9.62 8.81 -2.89
C ALA A 155 10.77 9.36 -3.74
N LYS A 156 11.89 9.73 -3.09
CA LYS A 156 13.07 10.15 -3.82
C LYS A 156 13.41 8.86 -4.55
N LYS A 157 13.08 8.78 -5.84
CA LYS A 157 13.69 7.79 -6.73
C LYS A 157 15.16 7.88 -6.38
N LYS A 158 15.74 6.80 -5.81
CA LYS A 158 17.20 6.72 -5.70
C LYS A 158 17.72 7.16 -7.06
N ALA A 159 18.59 8.16 -7.10
CA ALA A 159 19.18 8.61 -8.36
C ALA A 159 19.79 7.36 -9.00
N VAL A 160 19.13 6.84 -10.03
CA VAL A 160 19.64 5.69 -10.77
C VAL A 160 20.91 6.21 -11.42
N LYS A 161 22.05 5.62 -11.08
CA LYS A 161 23.34 5.96 -11.68
C LYS A 161 23.16 5.83 -13.18
N LYS A 162 23.15 6.96 -13.89
CA LYS A 162 22.95 6.97 -15.33
C LYS A 162 24.13 6.26 -15.99
N VAL A 163 23.82 5.24 -16.77
CA VAL A 163 24.81 4.56 -17.61
C VAL A 163 24.77 5.23 -18.97
N TYR A 164 25.94 5.47 -19.56
CA TYR A 164 26.05 6.07 -20.88
C TYR A 164 26.81 5.13 -21.81
N ALA A 165 26.51 5.20 -23.10
CA ALA A 165 27.29 4.57 -24.15
C ALA A 165 27.71 5.62 -25.18
N LYS A 166 28.86 5.41 -25.83
CA LYS A 166 29.36 6.25 -26.92
C LYS A 166 28.97 5.62 -28.26
N VAL A 167 28.43 6.43 -29.17
CA VAL A 167 28.10 6.01 -30.53
C VAL A 167 29.38 5.76 -31.32
N ASN A 168 29.53 4.53 -31.83
CA ASN A 168 30.67 4.07 -32.60
C ASN A 168 30.21 3.39 -33.89
N THR A 169 29.78 4.19 -34.86
CA THR A 169 29.38 3.74 -36.20
C THR A 169 30.51 3.92 -37.21
N LYS A 170 30.53 3.10 -38.27
CA LYS A 170 31.43 3.29 -39.42
C LYS A 170 30.98 4.49 -40.28
N HIS A 171 29.66 4.61 -40.48
CA HIS A 171 29.01 5.72 -41.19
C HIS A 171 28.04 6.46 -40.26
N ASP A 172 27.95 7.77 -40.39
CA ASP A 172 27.06 8.62 -39.61
C ASP A 172 25.73 8.84 -40.35
N PRO A 173 24.60 9.04 -39.63
CA PRO A 173 24.40 8.96 -38.18
C PRO A 173 23.76 7.63 -37.70
N LEU A 174 23.87 7.31 -36.41
CA LEU A 174 23.15 6.19 -35.79
C LEU A 174 21.67 6.52 -35.62
N THR A 175 20.77 5.63 -36.03
CA THR A 175 19.32 5.84 -35.88
C THR A 175 18.79 5.39 -34.51
N ILE A 176 17.86 6.16 -33.96
CA ILE A 176 17.01 5.78 -32.83
C ILE A 176 15.64 5.43 -33.41
N ARG A 177 15.16 4.22 -33.14
CA ARG A 177 13.93 3.67 -33.72
C ARG A 177 12.84 3.48 -32.67
N LYS A 178 11.58 3.46 -33.11
CA LYS A 178 10.40 3.32 -32.24
C LYS A 178 10.35 1.97 -31.51
N SER A 179 10.85 0.91 -32.14
CA SER A 179 10.97 -0.43 -31.55
C SER A 179 12.33 -1.07 -31.91
N ALA A 180 12.63 -2.22 -31.29
CA ALA A 180 13.86 -2.98 -31.49
C ALA A 180 13.88 -3.74 -32.84
N SER A 181 13.76 -3.00 -33.95
CA SER A 181 13.73 -3.55 -35.31
C SER A 181 14.38 -2.60 -36.31
N SER A 182 15.04 -3.14 -37.34
CA SER A 182 15.66 -2.38 -38.44
C SER A 182 14.63 -1.74 -39.38
N THR A 183 13.40 -2.23 -39.41
CA THR A 183 12.30 -1.71 -40.23
C THR A 183 11.41 -0.73 -39.47
N ALA A 184 11.61 -0.57 -38.16
CA ALA A 184 10.82 0.34 -37.35
C ALA A 184 11.09 1.82 -37.67
N ALA A 185 10.04 2.65 -37.53
CA ALA A 185 10.10 4.09 -37.76
C ALA A 185 11.27 4.76 -37.02
N VAL A 186 11.99 5.62 -37.73
CA VAL A 186 13.12 6.38 -37.18
C VAL A 186 12.57 7.58 -36.40
N LEU A 187 12.86 7.61 -35.09
CA LEU A 187 12.48 8.68 -34.18
C LEU A 187 13.57 9.75 -34.01
N GLY A 188 14.81 9.42 -34.35
CA GLY A 188 15.92 10.36 -34.24
C GLY A 188 17.22 9.82 -34.81
N ARG A 189 18.22 10.69 -34.90
CA ARG A 189 19.55 10.40 -35.41
C ARG A 189 20.59 10.93 -34.44
N VAL A 190 21.65 10.16 -34.20
CA VAL A 190 22.72 10.46 -33.25
C VAL A 190 24.06 10.45 -33.98
N PRO A 191 24.80 11.57 -34.00
CA PRO A 191 26.13 11.62 -34.60
C PRO A 191 27.12 10.69 -33.90
N LYS A 192 28.13 10.21 -34.62
CA LYS A 192 29.21 9.41 -34.03
C LYS A 192 29.95 10.19 -32.96
N LYS A 193 30.55 9.44 -32.03
CA LYS A 193 31.21 9.92 -30.82
C LYS A 193 30.27 10.60 -29.80
N SER A 194 29.00 10.83 -30.11
CA SER A 194 28.01 11.32 -29.14
C SER A 194 27.79 10.32 -28.01
N LYS A 195 27.46 10.83 -26.82
CA LYS A 195 27.04 10.03 -25.67
C LYS A 195 25.51 9.91 -25.65
N VAL A 196 25.01 8.70 -25.40
CA VAL A 196 23.58 8.41 -25.21
C VAL A 196 23.35 7.80 -23.84
N GLU A 197 22.27 8.17 -23.17
CA GLU A 197 21.86 7.59 -21.89
C GLU A 197 21.26 6.20 -22.15
N VAL A 198 21.78 5.18 -21.49
CA VAL A 198 21.34 3.78 -21.61
C VAL A 198 20.22 3.54 -20.61
N LEU A 199 19.00 3.32 -21.12
CA LEU A 199 17.83 3.04 -20.31
C LEU A 199 17.64 1.53 -20.08
N LYS A 200 17.98 0.71 -21.08
CA LYS A 200 17.97 -0.75 -20.99
C LYS A 200 18.94 -1.33 -22.03
N LYS A 201 20.08 -1.84 -21.57
CA LYS A 201 21.05 -2.58 -22.42
C LYS A 201 20.41 -3.89 -22.88
N GLY A 202 20.52 -4.19 -24.16
CA GLY A 202 20.15 -5.49 -24.74
C GLY A 202 21.26 -6.00 -25.64
N SER A 203 21.22 -7.29 -25.99
CA SER A 203 22.23 -7.94 -26.82
C SER A 203 22.27 -7.39 -28.24
N THR A 204 21.10 -7.23 -28.87
CA THR A 204 20.96 -6.76 -30.27
C THR A 204 20.51 -5.30 -30.36
N TRP A 205 19.59 -4.90 -29.50
CA TRP A 205 19.06 -3.54 -29.41
C TRP A 205 19.16 -3.01 -27.99
N THR A 206 19.60 -1.77 -27.86
CA THR A 206 19.68 -1.06 -26.58
C THR A 206 18.69 0.10 -26.60
N LYS A 207 17.89 0.22 -25.55
CA LYS A 207 17.00 1.35 -25.36
C LYS A 207 17.82 2.53 -24.85
N VAL A 208 17.84 3.61 -25.61
CA VAL A 208 18.67 4.79 -25.36
C VAL A 208 17.83 6.05 -25.34
N LYS A 209 18.37 7.08 -24.70
CA LYS A 209 17.89 8.46 -24.78
C LYS A 209 19.01 9.37 -25.27
N TYR A 210 18.68 10.19 -26.26
CA TYR A 210 19.56 11.25 -26.76
C TYR A 210 18.74 12.54 -26.90
N LYS A 211 19.16 13.60 -26.19
CA LYS A 211 18.37 14.83 -26.02
C LYS A 211 16.93 14.50 -25.56
N SER A 212 15.91 14.91 -26.30
CA SER A 212 14.50 14.63 -26.04
C SER A 212 14.00 13.30 -26.62
N VAL A 213 14.78 12.64 -27.49
CA VAL A 213 14.36 11.42 -28.19
C VAL A 213 14.72 10.17 -27.39
N THR A 214 13.73 9.30 -27.18
CA THR A 214 13.90 7.99 -26.54
C THR A 214 13.43 6.88 -27.48
N GLY A 215 14.26 5.86 -27.67
CA GLY A 215 13.92 4.72 -28.53
C GLY A 215 15.03 3.66 -28.50
N TYR A 216 15.14 2.88 -29.56
CA TYR A 216 16.06 1.74 -29.67
C TYR A 216 17.12 1.98 -30.73
N SER A 217 18.38 1.71 -30.39
CA SER A 217 19.49 1.70 -31.34
C SER A 217 20.20 0.35 -31.30
N ALA A 218 20.77 -0.07 -32.43
CA ALA A 218 21.45 -1.35 -32.52
C ALA A 218 22.69 -1.36 -31.60
N THR A 219 22.76 -2.34 -30.70
CA THR A 219 23.78 -2.43 -29.64
C THR A 219 25.20 -2.48 -30.21
N ARG A 220 25.39 -3.12 -31.36
CA ARG A 220 26.70 -3.23 -32.03
C ARG A 220 27.37 -1.89 -32.36
N TYR A 221 26.61 -0.80 -32.39
CA TYR A 221 27.13 0.55 -32.64
C TYR A 221 27.29 1.39 -31.36
N LEU A 222 27.17 0.77 -30.19
CA LEU A 222 27.30 1.41 -28.89
C LEU A 222 28.48 0.81 -28.13
N LYS A 223 29.37 1.67 -27.65
CA LYS A 223 30.46 1.31 -26.74
C LYS A 223 30.07 1.74 -25.32
N PHE A 224 29.87 0.76 -24.43
CA PHE A 224 29.49 0.96 -23.04
C PHE A 224 30.69 1.28 -22.15
#